data_AF-A0A4U0P3W8-F1
#
_entry.id   AF-A0A4U0P3W8-F1
#
_cell.length_a   1.000
_cell.length_b   1.000
_cell.length_c   1.000
_cell.angle_alpha   90.00
_cell.angle_beta   90.00
_cell.angle_gamma   90.00
#
_symmetry.space_group_name_H-M   'P 1'
#
loop_
_entity.id
_entity.type
_entity.pdbx_description
1 polymer ?
#
loop_
_entity_poly.entity_id
_entity_poly.type
_entity_poly.pdbx_seq_one_letter_code
_entity_poly.pdbx_strand_id
1 'polypeptide(L)'
;MGENFKGYEQQLDFISGVTFNETDIPNLVSFSFTSGFYKKFEDRLGEAFKLINIRVKDLYSGKMLTVSAYFSYGIFNAYVVDENISNYEFDPNTIIFSDVKKVLRGDKVRFEILSLLTKKEVQHINSSDIYSTFINGTEYFHIRELEDGDFIGITRSNEVYKITHDPFEIVSIKRGELIKYLEV
;
A
#
# COMPACT_ATOMS: atom_id res chain seq x y z
N MET A 1 -15.16 1.36 26.02
CA MET A 1 -15.81 0.77 24.82
C MET A 1 -17.11 0.13 25.26
N GLY A 2 -18.23 0.47 24.63
CA GLY A 2 -19.55 -0.07 24.98
C GLY A 2 -19.77 -1.50 24.49
N GLU A 3 -20.60 -2.27 25.20
CA GLU A 3 -20.91 -3.68 24.93
C GLU A 3 -21.43 -3.95 23.50
N ASN A 4 -21.93 -2.94 22.81
CA ASN A 4 -22.46 -3.04 21.45
C ASN A 4 -21.37 -3.20 20.35
N PHE A 5 -20.11 -2.80 20.61
CA PHE A 5 -19.06 -2.85 19.58
C PHE A 5 -18.71 -4.28 19.17
N LYS A 6 -18.64 -5.21 20.14
CA LYS A 6 -18.38 -6.63 19.87
C LYS A 6 -19.45 -7.30 19.00
N GLY A 7 -20.70 -6.85 19.11
CA GLY A 7 -21.81 -7.35 18.30
C GLY A 7 -21.68 -6.97 16.83
N TYR A 8 -21.19 -5.76 16.53
CA TYR A 8 -20.92 -5.31 15.16
C TYR A 8 -19.65 -5.95 14.58
N GLU A 9 -18.60 -6.16 15.38
CA GLU A 9 -17.41 -6.91 14.94
C GLU A 9 -17.77 -8.34 14.49
N GLN A 10 -18.70 -9.01 15.19
CA GLN A 10 -19.17 -10.35 14.80
C GLN A 10 -20.03 -10.35 13.53
N GLN A 11 -20.67 -9.24 13.18
CA GLN A 11 -21.48 -9.10 11.97
C GLN A 11 -20.63 -8.75 10.74
N LEU A 12 -19.46 -8.15 10.94
CA LEU A 12 -18.48 -7.85 9.90
C LEU A 12 -17.37 -8.90 9.94
N ASP A 13 -17.73 -10.14 9.61
CA ASP A 13 -16.84 -11.33 9.63
C ASP A 13 -15.54 -11.20 8.80
N PHE A 14 -15.45 -10.16 7.98
CA PHE A 14 -14.29 -9.81 7.20
C PHE A 14 -13.26 -8.95 7.96
N ILE A 15 -13.63 -8.28 9.05
CA ILE A 15 -12.72 -7.53 9.93
C ILE A 15 -12.17 -8.50 10.98
N SER A 16 -10.85 -8.69 10.99
CA SER A 16 -10.15 -9.58 11.94
C SER A 16 -9.64 -8.84 13.17
N GLY A 17 -9.63 -7.51 13.16
CA GLY A 17 -9.23 -6.72 14.32
C GLY A 17 -9.26 -5.21 14.07
N VAL A 18 -9.32 -4.44 15.16
CA VAL A 18 -9.21 -2.98 15.16
C VAL A 18 -8.12 -2.56 16.14
N THR A 19 -7.17 -1.75 15.68
CA THR A 19 -6.09 -1.21 16.50
C THR A 19 -6.31 0.29 16.70
N PHE A 20 -6.07 0.75 17.91
CA PHE A 20 -6.17 2.16 18.30
C PHE A 20 -4.82 2.65 18.79
N ASN A 21 -4.45 3.88 18.42
CA ASN A 21 -3.27 4.60 18.94
C ASN A 21 -1.97 3.77 18.87
N GLU A 22 -1.37 3.68 17.68
CA GLU A 22 0.00 3.18 17.58
C GLU A 22 0.98 4.17 18.20
N THR A 23 2.05 3.65 18.84
CA THR A 23 3.03 4.45 19.61
C THR A 23 3.57 5.65 18.82
N ASP A 24 3.71 5.49 17.50
CA ASP A 24 4.27 6.49 16.60
C ASP A 24 3.19 7.29 15.83
N ILE A 25 1.92 6.89 15.91
CA ILE A 25 0.79 7.51 15.18
C ILE A 25 -0.40 7.69 16.14
N PRO A 26 -0.43 8.79 16.91
CA PRO A 26 -1.55 9.08 17.81
C PRO A 26 -2.84 9.25 17.00
N ASN A 27 -3.97 8.89 17.60
CA ASN A 27 -5.31 8.97 17.03
C ASN A 27 -5.56 8.11 15.79
N LEU A 28 -4.65 7.17 15.50
CA LEU A 28 -4.86 6.13 14.51
C LEU A 28 -5.97 5.18 14.95
N VAL A 29 -6.88 4.91 14.03
CA VAL A 29 -7.77 3.75 14.08
C VAL A 29 -7.54 2.96 12.79
N SER A 30 -7.01 1.74 12.93
CA SER A 30 -6.70 0.86 11.81
C SER A 30 -7.49 -0.44 11.89
N PHE A 31 -7.80 -0.99 10.72
CA PHE A 31 -8.60 -2.19 10.52
C PHE A 31 -7.73 -3.27 9.90
N SER A 32 -7.77 -4.45 10.49
CA SER A 32 -7.20 -5.67 9.92
C SER A 32 -8.31 -6.51 9.32
N PHE A 33 -8.05 -7.16 8.20
CA PHE A 33 -9.04 -7.98 7.51
C PHE A 33 -8.58 -9.43 7.38
N THR A 34 -9.54 -10.35 7.25
CA THR A 34 -9.23 -11.77 7.03
C THR A 34 -8.53 -11.97 5.68
N SER A 35 -7.70 -13.00 5.58
CA SER A 35 -6.98 -13.33 4.33
C SER A 35 -7.93 -13.63 3.17
N GLY A 36 -9.12 -14.19 3.46
CA GLY A 36 -10.16 -14.42 2.46
C GLY A 36 -10.74 -13.12 1.88
N PHE A 37 -10.90 -12.08 2.71
CA PHE A 37 -11.34 -10.76 2.26
C PHE A 37 -10.30 -10.11 1.36
N TYR A 38 -9.04 -10.05 1.80
CA TYR A 38 -7.94 -9.48 0.99
C TYR A 38 -7.84 -10.19 -0.37
N LYS A 39 -7.77 -11.53 -0.41
CA LYS A 39 -7.68 -12.28 -1.68
C LYS A 39 -8.79 -11.99 -2.68
N LYS A 40 -9.98 -11.61 -2.20
CA LYS A 40 -11.16 -11.38 -3.04
C LYS A 40 -11.27 -9.93 -3.52
N PHE A 41 -10.83 -8.96 -2.72
CA PHE A 41 -11.10 -7.54 -2.94
C PHE A 41 -9.84 -6.68 -3.08
N GLU A 42 -8.66 -7.21 -2.82
CA GLU A 42 -7.42 -6.47 -3.02
C GLU A 42 -7.23 -6.13 -4.50
N ASP A 43 -7.05 -4.85 -4.79
CA ASP A 43 -6.45 -4.42 -6.04
C ASP A 43 -4.93 -4.45 -5.86
N ARG A 44 -4.29 -5.56 -6.25
CA ARG A 44 -2.83 -5.72 -6.13
C ARG A 44 -2.03 -4.64 -6.84
N LEU A 45 -2.63 -4.03 -7.87
CA LEU A 45 -2.04 -2.95 -8.65
C LEU A 45 -2.46 -1.57 -8.11
N GLY A 46 -3.41 -1.55 -7.19
CA GLY A 46 -4.01 -0.37 -6.61
C GLY A 46 -2.99 0.39 -5.78
N GLU A 47 -2.75 1.63 -6.20
CA GLU A 47 -1.86 2.54 -5.51
C GLU A 47 -2.34 2.73 -4.06
N ALA A 48 -1.41 2.70 -3.11
CA ALA A 48 -1.73 3.20 -1.78
C ALA A 48 -1.86 4.73 -1.85
N PHE A 49 -2.82 5.28 -1.12
CA PHE A 49 -3.05 6.70 -1.04
C PHE A 49 -3.69 7.05 0.29
N LYS A 50 -3.72 8.34 0.60
CA LYS A 50 -4.61 8.87 1.63
C LYS A 50 -5.51 9.95 1.07
N LEU A 51 -6.72 10.02 1.58
CA LEU A 51 -7.60 11.17 1.45
C LEU A 51 -7.33 12.08 2.64
N ILE A 52 -7.00 13.33 2.40
CA ILE A 52 -6.76 14.34 3.45
C ILE A 52 -7.87 15.39 3.45
N ASN A 53 -7.95 16.17 4.52
CA ASN A 53 -8.92 17.27 4.70
C ASN A 53 -10.39 16.83 4.77
N ILE A 54 -10.67 15.58 5.16
CA ILE A 54 -12.04 15.20 5.52
C ILE A 54 -12.35 15.95 6.81
N ARG A 55 -13.43 16.72 6.85
CA ARG A 55 -13.81 17.44 8.07
C ARG A 55 -15.03 16.81 8.69
N VAL A 56 -15.02 16.60 9.99
CA VAL A 56 -16.15 16.02 10.73
C VAL A 56 -16.27 16.70 12.09
N LYS A 57 -17.48 16.95 12.55
CA LYS A 57 -17.71 17.56 13.85
C LYS A 57 -17.48 16.53 14.95
N ASP A 58 -16.73 16.92 15.98
CA ASP A 58 -16.64 16.20 17.23
C ASP A 58 -17.84 16.52 18.12
N LEU A 59 -18.54 15.48 18.57
CA LEU A 59 -19.69 15.58 19.47
C LEU A 59 -19.29 16.03 20.87
N TYR A 60 -18.04 15.78 21.29
CA TYR A 60 -17.56 16.19 22.62
C TYR A 60 -17.19 17.67 22.68
N SER A 61 -16.33 18.14 21.78
CA SER A 61 -15.86 19.53 21.79
C SER A 61 -16.72 20.47 20.93
N GLY A 62 -17.57 19.93 20.06
CA GLY A 62 -18.34 20.70 19.07
C GLY A 62 -17.49 21.27 17.91
N LYS A 63 -16.18 21.04 17.91
CA LYS A 63 -15.24 21.54 16.90
C LYS A 63 -15.27 20.68 15.63
N MET A 64 -14.86 21.28 14.51
CA MET A 64 -14.53 20.51 13.32
C MET A 64 -13.13 19.94 13.46
N LEU A 65 -13.02 18.63 13.35
CA LEU A 65 -11.78 17.88 13.27
C LEU A 65 -11.42 17.57 11.83
N THR A 66 -10.14 17.41 11.56
CA THR A 66 -9.57 17.04 10.28
C THR A 66 -9.14 15.59 10.33
N VAL A 67 -9.57 14.83 9.33
CA VAL A 67 -9.36 13.39 9.27
C VAL A 67 -8.64 13.05 7.98
N SER A 68 -7.62 12.21 8.11
CA SER A 68 -6.92 11.55 7.02
C SER A 68 -7.36 10.08 6.95
N ALA A 69 -7.88 9.65 5.80
CA ALA A 69 -8.30 8.28 5.54
C ALA A 69 -7.28 7.57 4.63
N TYR A 70 -6.85 6.37 5.01
CA TYR A 70 -5.77 5.62 4.38
C TYR A 70 -6.30 4.42 3.61
N PHE A 71 -5.83 4.31 2.38
CA PHE A 71 -6.19 3.25 1.44
C PHE A 71 -4.93 2.57 0.92
N SER A 72 -4.97 1.25 0.80
CA SER A 72 -3.96 0.45 0.11
C SER A 72 -4.63 -0.74 -0.55
N TYR A 73 -4.15 -1.12 -1.73
CA TYR A 73 -4.71 -2.22 -2.51
C TYR A 73 -6.23 -2.12 -2.71
N GLY A 74 -6.74 -0.90 -2.94
CA GLY A 74 -8.17 -0.64 -3.11
C GLY A 74 -9.03 -0.74 -1.84
N ILE A 75 -8.43 -1.02 -0.68
CA ILE A 75 -9.11 -1.25 0.59
C ILE A 75 -8.87 -0.05 1.52
N PHE A 76 -9.91 0.34 2.27
CA PHE A 76 -9.79 1.30 3.38
C PHE A 76 -9.19 0.61 4.59
N ASN A 77 -8.01 1.03 5.03
CA ASN A 77 -7.28 0.35 6.11
C ASN A 77 -7.28 1.13 7.42
N ALA A 78 -7.37 2.45 7.38
CA ALA A 78 -7.27 3.25 8.60
C ALA A 78 -7.78 4.68 8.42
N TYR A 79 -8.05 5.34 9.52
CA TYR A 79 -8.10 6.80 9.57
C TYR A 79 -7.29 7.35 10.75
N VAL A 80 -6.90 8.61 10.65
CA VAL A 80 -6.21 9.37 11.70
C VAL A 80 -6.92 10.70 11.85
N VAL A 81 -7.11 11.13 13.10
CA VAL A 81 -7.47 12.51 13.42
C VAL A 81 -6.20 13.34 13.46
N ASP A 82 -6.09 14.32 12.56
CA ASP A 82 -4.88 15.13 12.32
C ASP A 82 -4.70 16.24 13.38
N GLU A 83 -5.25 16.04 14.58
CA GLU A 83 -5.14 16.95 15.72
C GLU A 83 -4.53 16.24 16.94
N ASN A 84 -3.84 17.01 17.79
CA ASN A 84 -3.34 16.52 19.08
C ASN A 84 -4.47 16.50 20.13
N ILE A 85 -5.39 15.55 19.99
CA ILE A 85 -6.49 15.30 20.92
C ILE A 85 -6.41 13.86 21.42
N SER A 86 -7.04 13.54 22.56
CA SER A 86 -7.02 12.19 23.14
C SER A 86 -8.37 11.48 23.13
N ASN A 87 -9.47 12.23 23.00
CA ASN A 87 -10.83 11.71 22.95
C ASN A 87 -11.65 12.53 21.95
N TYR A 88 -12.45 11.83 21.14
CA TYR A 88 -13.38 12.42 20.18
C TYR A 88 -14.49 11.43 19.87
N GLU A 89 -15.62 11.95 19.41
CA GLU A 89 -16.71 11.15 18.86
C GLU A 89 -17.28 11.86 17.63
N PHE A 90 -17.28 11.21 16.48
CA PHE A 90 -17.70 11.87 15.24
C PHE A 90 -19.22 11.97 15.13
N ASP A 91 -19.73 13.13 14.72
CA ASP A 91 -21.10 13.27 14.22
C ASP A 91 -21.14 12.86 12.74
N PRO A 92 -21.69 11.68 12.38
CA PRO A 92 -21.68 11.17 11.02
C PRO A 92 -22.48 12.03 10.04
N ASN A 93 -23.36 12.93 10.54
CA ASN A 93 -24.17 13.81 9.69
C ASN A 93 -23.42 15.10 9.28
N THR A 94 -22.19 15.28 9.75
CA THR A 94 -21.41 16.52 9.57
C THR A 94 -20.16 16.32 8.72
N ILE A 95 -20.05 15.19 8.02
CA ILE A 95 -18.87 14.90 7.22
C ILE A 95 -18.86 15.80 5.98
N ILE A 96 -17.79 16.58 5.84
CA ILE A 96 -17.57 17.53 4.75
C ILE A 96 -16.43 17.00 3.88
N PHE A 97 -16.70 16.85 2.58
CA PHE A 97 -15.75 16.38 1.57
C PHE A 97 -15.25 17.49 0.62
N SER A 98 -15.70 18.74 0.78
CA SER A 98 -15.46 19.83 -0.19
C SER A 98 -13.98 20.11 -0.47
N ASP A 99 -13.11 19.93 0.53
CA ASP A 99 -11.68 20.26 0.46
C ASP A 99 -10.79 19.01 0.38
N VAL A 100 -11.40 17.84 0.17
CA VAL A 100 -10.72 16.56 0.22
C VAL A 100 -9.77 16.40 -0.96
N LYS A 101 -8.55 15.95 -0.68
CA LYS A 101 -7.53 15.69 -1.69
C LYS A 101 -7.01 14.27 -1.59
N LYS A 102 -6.82 13.63 -2.74
CA LYS A 102 -6.10 12.36 -2.85
C LYS A 102 -4.60 12.64 -2.89
N VAL A 103 -3.85 12.05 -1.96
CA VAL A 103 -2.39 12.10 -1.89
C VAL A 103 -1.87 10.68 -2.03
N LEU A 104 -1.14 10.40 -3.11
CA LEU A 104 -0.53 9.09 -3.31
C LEU A 104 0.48 8.79 -2.20
N ARG A 105 0.45 7.56 -1.71
CA ARG A 105 1.37 7.01 -0.72
C ARG A 105 2.11 5.86 -1.38
N GLY A 106 3.39 6.02 -1.59
CA GLY A 106 4.24 5.00 -2.18
C GLY A 106 5.55 5.60 -2.63
N ASP A 107 6.54 4.74 -2.84
CA ASP A 107 7.80 5.17 -3.40
C ASP A 107 7.59 5.59 -4.86
N LYS A 108 7.98 6.84 -5.19
CA LYS A 108 7.91 7.37 -6.56
C LYS A 108 8.64 6.43 -7.54
N VAL A 109 9.72 5.81 -7.07
CA VAL A 109 10.49 4.82 -7.84
C VAL A 109 9.62 3.62 -8.17
N ARG A 110 8.91 3.05 -7.20
CA ARG A 110 8.03 1.89 -7.42
C ARG A 110 6.98 2.17 -8.48
N PHE A 111 6.35 3.34 -8.48
CA PHE A 111 5.36 3.71 -9.50
C PHE A 111 5.97 3.78 -10.90
N GLU A 112 7.15 4.38 -11.01
CA GLU A 112 7.88 4.44 -12.27
C GLU A 112 8.14 3.02 -12.82
N ILE A 113 8.53 2.07 -11.96
CA ILE A 113 8.83 0.69 -12.39
C ILE A 113 7.57 -0.08 -12.77
N LEU A 114 6.52 0.02 -11.97
CA LEU A 114 5.26 -0.63 -12.31
C LEU A 114 4.68 -0.13 -13.63
N SER A 115 4.95 1.13 -14.00
CA SER A 115 4.53 1.68 -15.30
C SER A 115 5.26 1.10 -16.52
N LEU A 116 6.43 0.47 -16.35
CA LEU A 116 7.19 -0.18 -17.43
C LEU A 116 6.67 -1.59 -17.77
N LEU A 117 5.76 -2.11 -16.94
CA LEU A 117 5.33 -3.49 -16.96
C LEU A 117 3.90 -3.61 -17.49
N THR A 118 3.61 -4.72 -18.15
CA THR A 118 2.25 -5.04 -18.59
C THR A 118 1.40 -5.47 -17.40
N LYS A 119 0.07 -5.31 -17.50
CA LYS A 119 -0.86 -5.78 -16.45
C LYS A 119 -0.65 -7.25 -16.07
N LYS A 120 -0.31 -8.11 -17.05
CA LYS A 120 -0.04 -9.53 -16.80
C LYS A 120 1.22 -9.69 -15.95
N GLU A 121 2.30 -8.97 -16.26
CA GLU A 121 3.56 -9.08 -15.53
C GLU A 121 3.43 -8.60 -14.09
N VAL A 122 2.73 -7.49 -13.86
CA VAL A 122 2.61 -6.96 -12.49
C VAL A 122 1.84 -7.92 -11.57
N GLN A 123 0.96 -8.77 -12.10
CA GLN A 123 0.25 -9.79 -11.29
C GLN A 123 1.20 -10.81 -10.65
N HIS A 124 2.40 -10.98 -11.20
CA HIS A 124 3.42 -11.91 -10.71
C HIS A 124 4.50 -11.23 -9.87
N ILE A 125 4.44 -9.91 -9.70
CA ILE A 125 5.44 -9.16 -8.94
C ILE A 125 4.98 -9.01 -7.51
N ASN A 126 5.89 -9.33 -6.59
CA ASN A 126 5.73 -8.98 -5.20
C ASN A 126 6.27 -7.56 -4.96
N SER A 127 5.45 -6.77 -4.30
CA SER A 127 5.72 -5.36 -4.04
C SER A 127 6.94 -5.10 -3.16
N SER A 128 7.31 -6.06 -2.30
CA SER A 128 8.52 -6.00 -1.47
C SER A 128 9.81 -6.15 -2.28
N ASP A 129 9.72 -6.76 -3.46
CA ASP A 129 10.88 -7.10 -4.28
C ASP A 129 11.33 -5.88 -5.12
N ILE A 130 10.58 -4.77 -5.09
CA ILE A 130 10.85 -3.58 -5.89
C ILE A 130 11.73 -2.61 -5.12
N TYR A 131 13.02 -2.59 -5.48
CA TYR A 131 14.00 -1.60 -5.03
C TYR A 131 15.06 -1.38 -6.11
N SER A 132 15.82 -0.28 -6.02
CA SER A 132 16.87 0.06 -6.98
C SER A 132 18.25 -0.33 -6.47
N THR A 133 19.10 -0.86 -7.35
CA THR A 133 20.53 -1.04 -7.10
C THR A 133 21.35 -0.40 -8.22
N PHE A 134 22.56 0.06 -7.91
CA PHE A 134 23.51 0.57 -8.90
C PHE A 134 24.64 -0.43 -9.08
N ILE A 135 24.75 -0.99 -10.29
CA ILE A 135 25.79 -1.95 -10.65
C ILE A 135 26.53 -1.39 -11.89
N ASN A 136 27.85 -1.22 -11.78
CA ASN A 136 28.69 -0.66 -12.84
C ASN A 136 28.15 0.69 -13.40
N GLY A 137 27.59 1.53 -12.54
CA GLY A 137 27.03 2.84 -12.92
C GLY A 137 25.66 2.77 -13.61
N THR A 138 25.07 1.59 -13.76
CA THR A 138 23.71 1.40 -14.29
C THR A 138 22.75 1.13 -13.14
N GLU A 139 21.63 1.85 -13.12
CA GLU A 139 20.53 1.62 -12.18
C GLU A 139 19.66 0.45 -12.66
N TYR A 140 19.56 -0.58 -11.84
CA TYR A 140 18.67 -1.73 -12.05
C TYR A 140 17.61 -1.73 -10.97
N PHE A 141 16.35 -1.83 -11.38
CA PHE A 141 15.23 -2.01 -10.49
C PHE A 141 14.92 -3.48 -10.37
N HIS A 142 14.98 -3.99 -9.16
CA HIS A 142 14.57 -5.35 -8.84
C HIS A 142 13.06 -5.46 -9.09
N ILE A 143 12.65 -6.51 -9.79
CA ILE A 143 11.24 -6.83 -10.01
C ILE A 143 10.90 -8.26 -9.59
N ARG A 144 11.92 -9.08 -9.32
CA ARG A 144 11.80 -10.44 -8.81
C ARG A 144 13.12 -10.85 -8.17
N GLU A 145 13.07 -11.26 -6.91
CA GLU A 145 14.18 -11.96 -6.26
C GLU A 145 14.20 -13.43 -6.70
N LEU A 146 15.39 -13.98 -6.91
CA LEU A 146 15.64 -15.39 -7.21
C LEU A 146 16.47 -16.02 -6.07
N GLU A 147 16.90 -17.27 -6.23
CA GLU A 147 17.74 -17.94 -5.23
C GLU A 147 19.15 -17.33 -5.16
N ASP A 148 19.82 -17.47 -4.01
CA ASP A 148 21.23 -17.09 -3.80
C ASP A 148 21.59 -15.62 -4.09
N GLY A 149 20.61 -14.72 -3.98
CA GLY A 149 20.81 -13.29 -4.24
C GLY A 149 20.82 -12.92 -5.73
N ASP A 150 20.52 -13.88 -6.61
CA ASP A 150 20.18 -13.62 -8.00
C ASP A 150 18.86 -12.82 -8.07
N PHE A 151 18.67 -12.07 -9.13
CA PHE A 151 17.42 -11.36 -9.34
C PHE A 151 17.15 -11.04 -10.81
N ILE A 152 15.90 -10.71 -11.11
CA ILE A 152 15.51 -10.09 -12.37
C ILE A 152 15.44 -8.58 -12.16
N GLY A 153 16.24 -7.87 -12.94
CA GLY A 153 16.29 -6.41 -12.98
C GLY A 153 15.66 -5.85 -14.25
N ILE A 154 15.12 -4.64 -14.15
CA ILE A 154 14.70 -3.81 -15.29
C ILE A 154 15.36 -2.44 -15.19
N THR A 155 15.68 -1.80 -16.32
CA THR A 155 16.17 -0.41 -16.35
C THR A 155 15.04 0.56 -16.69
N ARG A 156 15.26 1.87 -16.51
CA ARG A 156 14.28 2.90 -16.94
C ARG A 156 13.97 2.84 -18.45
N SER A 157 14.91 2.32 -19.23
CA SER A 157 14.77 2.10 -20.68
C SER A 157 13.95 0.85 -21.03
N ASN A 158 13.35 0.17 -20.05
CA ASN A 158 12.56 -1.06 -20.22
C ASN A 158 13.40 -2.25 -20.73
N GLU A 159 14.71 -2.25 -20.47
CA GLU A 159 15.62 -3.36 -20.75
C GLU A 159 15.66 -4.29 -19.54
N VAL A 160 15.62 -5.61 -19.77
CA VAL A 160 15.48 -6.62 -18.72
C VAL A 160 16.76 -7.46 -18.63
N TYR A 161 17.16 -7.79 -17.42
CA TYR A 161 18.37 -8.55 -17.13
C TYR A 161 18.14 -9.60 -16.06
N LYS A 162 18.78 -10.76 -16.21
CA LYS A 162 19.08 -11.65 -15.10
C LYS A 162 20.42 -11.22 -14.53
N ILE A 163 20.48 -10.97 -13.23
CA ILE A 163 21.71 -10.62 -12.53
C ILE A 163 21.99 -11.73 -11.53
N THR A 164 23.16 -12.32 -11.63
CA THR A 164 23.58 -13.43 -10.75
C THR A 164 24.64 -12.97 -9.77
N HIS A 165 24.63 -13.53 -8.56
CA HIS A 165 25.60 -13.16 -7.52
C HIS A 165 26.90 -13.96 -7.63
N ASP A 166 26.82 -15.29 -7.81
CA ASP A 166 27.99 -16.17 -7.89
C ASP A 166 27.81 -17.33 -8.92
N PRO A 167 28.50 -17.30 -10.08
CA PRO A 167 29.39 -16.24 -10.53
C PRO A 167 28.61 -14.96 -10.83
N PHE A 168 29.25 -13.81 -10.63
CA PHE A 168 28.62 -12.53 -10.93
C PHE A 168 28.49 -12.32 -12.45
N GLU A 169 27.25 -12.32 -12.95
CA GLU A 169 26.93 -12.09 -14.37
C GLU A 169 25.73 -11.16 -14.53
N ILE A 170 25.71 -10.40 -15.63
CA ILE A 170 24.57 -9.58 -16.05
C ILE A 170 24.18 -10.04 -17.45
N VAL A 171 23.07 -10.75 -17.57
CA VAL A 171 22.61 -11.36 -18.82
C VAL A 171 21.34 -10.69 -19.27
N SER A 172 21.34 -10.07 -20.45
CA SER A 172 20.14 -9.47 -21.02
C SER A 172 19.10 -10.54 -21.37
N ILE A 173 17.86 -10.29 -20.96
CA ILE A 173 16.69 -11.09 -21.31
C ILE A 173 15.91 -10.32 -22.37
N LYS A 174 15.41 -11.04 -23.38
CA LYS A 174 14.47 -10.44 -24.34
C LYS A 174 13.22 -9.98 -23.59
N ARG A 175 12.82 -8.72 -23.77
CA ARG A 175 11.66 -8.14 -23.05
C ARG A 175 10.39 -8.99 -23.12
N GLY A 176 10.11 -9.64 -24.26
CA GLY A 176 8.96 -10.52 -24.46
C GLY A 176 9.03 -11.86 -23.71
N GLU A 177 10.16 -12.19 -23.10
CA GLU A 177 10.36 -13.40 -22.30
C GLU A 177 10.30 -13.15 -20.80
N LEU A 178 10.21 -11.88 -20.35
CA LEU A 178 10.18 -11.51 -18.94
C LEU A 178 9.18 -12.33 -18.13
N ILE A 179 7.98 -12.53 -18.66
CA ILE A 179 6.91 -13.26 -17.95
C ILE A 179 7.33 -14.68 -17.53
N LYS A 180 8.19 -15.36 -18.30
CA LYS A 180 8.68 -16.71 -17.98
C LYS A 180 9.52 -16.73 -16.71
N TYR A 181 10.14 -15.60 -16.36
CA TYR A 181 10.96 -15.45 -15.16
C TYR A 181 10.16 -14.96 -13.95
N LEU A 182 8.96 -14.41 -14.18
CA LEU A 182 8.06 -13.97 -13.11
C LEU A 182 7.08 -15.08 -12.69
N GLU A 183 6.77 -16.03 -13.57
CA GLU A 183 5.84 -17.15 -13.32
C GLU A 183 6.45 -18.32 -12.50
N VAL A 184 7.76 -18.27 -12.17
CA VAL A 184 8.50 -19.33 -11.46
C VAL A 184 8.27 -19.28 -9.95
#